data_AF-A0A4S2N595-F1
#
_entry.id   AF-A0A4S2N595-F1
#
_cell.length_a   1.000
_cell.length_b   1.000
_cell.length_c   1.000
_cell.angle_alpha   90.00
_cell.angle_beta   90.00
_cell.angle_gamma   90.00
#
_symmetry.space_group_name_H-M   'P 1'
#
loop_
_entity.id
_entity.type
_entity.pdbx_description
1 polymer ?
#
loop_
_entity_poly.entity_id
_entity_poly.type
_entity_poly.pdbx_seq_one_letter_code
_entity_poly.pdbx_strand_id
1 'polypeptide(L)'
;MTEESLSGGVNWKLRPDTVVKKINDAYLGPRPDVDTFANYEKLLEGCRGSYLGLEKMRNVYNCLEYLDRQQGDYLFIPESRPSEIDPYYPAVSDAAPSTETSQGECSGPIQLYHTYWTGPSTWRVEFFVKGYLYTQNLPCSRLYIWLESDTNPKAVEDMRNDPGFARFMPLVERGDIVLKAWHFPSRIPIPRETIEADPLYARYLTKDGKLAPLPAGKDELYIGDGVVLTKDGSTWIVLTERQMTFLPVAVSDAVRFVVLHIYGGIYFDMDVLMLRDMRPLVLPPDHNFAERWAVHSHPGDFNTAVMALTANSSISSYLVRGGVRMGLNFHPRIIGRMAWKDGRVEEFTMFETGLFDPIWGEFNWGREGRCTVPCFKDYGVAFLGTKGAIKDEWQSYDGKPLELKPEFEHTGSELRRRGSTEKDKEDPEPELVLESEYDSPFHVAVEQTSTVDTTYGGKRYVLSEDQYPPNNRTLENFFRGAWTYHIHNQWLKHPQPNSWFHVIQRAHDGFFAGERSNPYGEKWTGPKIATYQRWPEFD
;
A
#
# COMPACT_ATOMS: atom_id res chain seq x y z
N MET A 1 -3.49 53.04 6.64
CA MET A 1 -3.41 51.62 7.04
C MET A 1 -4.67 50.96 6.53
N THR A 2 -4.60 50.51 5.28
CA THR A 2 -5.67 49.83 4.56
C THR A 2 -5.69 48.38 4.99
N GLU A 3 -6.87 47.87 5.34
CA GLU A 3 -7.12 46.46 5.62
C GLU A 3 -6.66 45.62 4.43
N GLU A 4 -5.58 44.87 4.63
CA GLU A 4 -5.22 43.75 3.77
C GLU A 4 -6.34 42.71 3.87
N SER A 5 -7.08 42.62 2.77
CA SER A 5 -7.95 41.54 2.34
C SER A 5 -7.57 40.18 2.98
N LEU A 6 -8.42 39.73 3.91
CA LEU A 6 -8.54 38.36 4.40
C LEU A 6 -9.04 37.40 3.29
N SER A 7 -8.34 37.30 2.16
CA SER A 7 -8.72 36.38 1.07
C SER A 7 -8.36 34.91 1.35
N GLY A 8 -7.69 34.61 2.47
CA GLY A 8 -7.41 33.22 2.88
C GLY A 8 -8.35 32.69 3.97
N GLY A 9 -8.57 33.43 5.06
CA GLY A 9 -8.86 32.81 6.38
C GLY A 9 -10.31 32.42 6.73
N VAL A 10 -11.29 32.61 5.85
CA VAL A 10 -12.71 32.30 6.13
C VAL A 10 -13.30 31.28 5.15
N ASN A 11 -12.96 31.38 3.87
CA ASN A 11 -13.58 30.57 2.83
C ASN A 11 -13.27 29.07 2.99
N TRP A 12 -12.05 28.72 3.39
CA TRP A 12 -11.64 27.34 3.64
C TRP A 12 -12.42 26.67 4.79
N LYS A 13 -12.88 27.43 5.79
CA LYS A 13 -13.67 26.89 6.92
C LYS A 13 -15.04 26.41 6.49
N LEU A 14 -15.54 26.98 5.40
CA LEU A 14 -16.81 26.62 4.77
C LEU A 14 -16.62 25.71 3.57
N ARG A 15 -15.38 25.27 3.28
CA ARG A 15 -15.06 24.41 2.14
C ARG A 15 -15.85 23.10 2.24
N PRO A 16 -16.72 22.81 1.26
CA PRO A 16 -17.40 21.52 1.19
C PRO A 16 -16.39 20.38 1.02
N ASP A 17 -16.68 19.21 1.58
CA ASP A 17 -15.79 18.07 1.42
C ASP A 17 -15.75 17.54 -0.02
N THR A 18 -16.90 17.55 -0.70
CA THR A 18 -17.00 17.05 -2.06
C THR A 18 -18.12 17.76 -2.80
N VAL A 19 -17.97 17.86 -4.12
CA VAL A 19 -19.06 18.25 -5.02
C VAL A 19 -19.95 17.07 -5.41
N VAL A 20 -19.54 15.83 -5.12
CA VAL A 20 -20.28 14.62 -5.49
C VAL A 20 -21.47 14.43 -4.54
N LYS A 21 -22.64 14.14 -5.11
CA LYS A 21 -23.89 13.91 -4.37
C LYS A 21 -23.88 12.61 -3.56
N LYS A 22 -23.34 11.53 -4.14
CA LYS A 22 -23.20 10.22 -3.49
C LYS A 22 -21.85 9.61 -3.80
N ILE A 23 -21.03 9.40 -2.78
CA ILE A 23 -19.76 8.67 -2.91
C ILE A 23 -20.04 7.17 -2.80
N ASN A 24 -19.48 6.39 -3.72
CA ASN A 24 -19.49 4.94 -3.65
C ASN A 24 -18.26 4.44 -2.90
N ASP A 25 -18.39 4.24 -1.59
CA ASP A 25 -17.30 3.71 -0.77
C ASP A 25 -17.08 2.22 -0.97
N ALA A 26 -18.13 1.44 -1.19
CA ALA A 26 -18.07 -0.02 -1.38
C ALA A 26 -17.72 -0.42 -2.83
N TYR A 27 -16.76 0.27 -3.44
CA TYR A 27 -16.49 0.18 -4.87
C TYR A 27 -15.83 -1.14 -5.32
N LEU A 28 -15.31 -1.95 -4.39
CA LEU A 28 -14.78 -3.30 -4.68
C LEU A 28 -15.84 -4.40 -4.53
N GLY A 29 -17.04 -4.08 -4.04
CA GLY A 29 -18.05 -5.07 -3.70
C GLY A 29 -17.74 -5.81 -2.38
N PRO A 30 -18.44 -6.91 -2.06
CA PRO A 30 -18.19 -7.67 -0.84
C PRO A 30 -16.74 -8.17 -0.76
N ARG A 31 -16.20 -8.26 0.46
CA ARG A 31 -14.88 -8.86 0.69
C ARG A 31 -14.84 -10.30 0.13
N PRO A 32 -13.74 -10.72 -0.52
CA PRO A 32 -13.56 -12.11 -0.90
C PRO A 32 -13.70 -13.06 0.28
N ASP A 33 -14.11 -14.30 0.00
CA ASP A 33 -14.20 -15.37 1.00
C ASP A 33 -12.84 -15.59 1.70
N VAL A 34 -12.89 -16.03 2.96
CA VAL A 34 -11.71 -16.23 3.83
C VAL A 34 -10.66 -17.17 3.22
N ASP A 35 -11.08 -18.08 2.34
CA ASP A 35 -10.22 -19.06 1.64
C ASP A 35 -9.91 -18.69 0.19
N THR A 36 -10.26 -17.48 -0.25
CA THR A 36 -10.00 -17.06 -1.63
C THR A 36 -8.51 -16.98 -1.91
N PHE A 37 -8.06 -17.65 -2.97
CA PHE A 37 -6.70 -17.60 -3.51
C PHE A 37 -6.65 -16.76 -4.77
N ALA A 38 -5.49 -16.15 -5.02
CA ALA A 38 -5.16 -15.56 -6.31
C ALA A 38 -4.25 -16.52 -7.11
N ASN A 39 -4.60 -16.74 -8.38
CA ASN A 39 -3.79 -17.48 -9.32
C ASN A 39 -2.68 -16.57 -9.87
N TYR A 40 -1.45 -16.83 -9.46
CA TYR A 40 -0.29 -16.00 -9.82
C TYR A 40 0.00 -16.03 -11.32
N GLU A 41 -0.14 -17.20 -11.97
CA GLU A 41 0.06 -17.34 -13.40
C GLU A 41 -0.91 -16.44 -14.17
N LYS A 42 -2.20 -16.43 -13.79
CA LYS A 42 -3.21 -15.56 -14.42
C LYS A 42 -2.93 -14.09 -14.21
N LEU A 43 -2.52 -13.69 -12.99
CA LEU A 43 -2.12 -12.32 -12.71
C LEU A 43 -0.93 -11.89 -13.59
N LEU A 44 0.07 -12.76 -13.78
CA LEU A 44 1.19 -12.51 -14.67
C LEU A 44 0.75 -12.45 -16.14
N GLU A 45 0.00 -13.43 -16.64
CA GLU A 45 -0.48 -13.45 -18.02
C GLU A 45 -1.34 -12.22 -18.38
N GLY A 46 -2.14 -11.76 -17.43
CA GLY A 46 -2.97 -10.57 -17.54
C GLY A 46 -2.15 -9.28 -17.66
N CYS A 47 -1.17 -9.09 -16.76
CA CYS A 47 -0.42 -7.84 -16.63
C CYS A 47 0.94 -7.82 -17.37
N ARG A 48 1.65 -8.93 -17.44
CA ARG A 48 2.94 -9.10 -18.13
C ARG A 48 2.76 -9.51 -19.58
N GLY A 49 1.90 -10.50 -19.82
CA GLY A 49 1.92 -11.30 -21.04
C GLY A 49 2.53 -12.68 -20.80
N SER A 50 3.08 -13.32 -21.84
CA SER A 50 3.61 -14.69 -21.71
C SER A 50 4.81 -14.74 -20.74
N TYR A 51 5.16 -15.92 -20.23
CA TYR A 51 6.28 -16.03 -19.28
C TYR A 51 7.59 -15.41 -19.81
N LEU A 52 7.89 -15.62 -21.10
CA LEU A 52 9.07 -15.06 -21.78
C LEU A 52 8.81 -13.69 -22.41
N GLY A 53 7.54 -13.33 -22.63
CA GLY A 53 7.14 -12.13 -23.33
C GLY A 53 6.64 -11.07 -22.37
N LEU A 54 7.35 -9.95 -22.30
CA LEU A 54 6.93 -8.79 -21.52
C LEU A 54 5.97 -7.91 -22.33
N GLU A 55 5.07 -8.52 -23.12
CA GLU A 55 4.34 -7.82 -24.18
C GLU A 55 3.32 -6.80 -23.64
N LYS A 56 2.78 -7.07 -22.45
CA LYS A 56 1.76 -6.23 -21.79
C LYS A 56 2.32 -5.43 -20.62
N MET A 57 3.51 -5.76 -20.12
CA MET A 57 4.12 -5.16 -18.92
C MET A 57 4.09 -3.63 -18.93
N ARG A 58 4.28 -3.01 -20.10
CA ARG A 58 4.29 -1.55 -20.26
C ARG A 58 2.90 -0.92 -20.34
N ASN A 59 1.85 -1.71 -20.56
CA ASN A 59 0.47 -1.25 -20.67
C ASN A 59 -0.24 -1.34 -19.31
N VAL A 60 0.14 -0.45 -18.41
CA VAL A 60 -0.34 -0.43 -17.01
C VAL A 60 -1.85 -0.23 -16.92
N TYR A 61 -2.45 0.59 -17.80
CA TYR A 61 -3.90 0.78 -17.83
C TYR A 61 -4.65 -0.54 -18.07
N ASN A 62 -4.21 -1.34 -19.05
CA ASN A 62 -4.85 -2.63 -19.34
C ASN A 62 -4.65 -3.63 -18.19
N CYS A 63 -3.50 -3.62 -17.52
CA CYS A 63 -3.28 -4.42 -16.31
C CYS A 63 -4.31 -4.04 -15.23
N LEU A 64 -4.46 -2.74 -14.91
CA LEU A 64 -5.46 -2.28 -13.94
C LEU A 64 -6.90 -2.65 -14.34
N GLU A 65 -7.24 -2.52 -15.62
CA GLU A 65 -8.56 -2.92 -16.11
C GLU A 65 -8.81 -4.43 -15.93
N TYR A 66 -7.82 -5.28 -16.23
CA TYR A 66 -7.89 -6.72 -15.98
C TYR A 66 -8.06 -7.01 -14.48
N LEU A 67 -7.23 -6.39 -13.64
CA LEU A 67 -7.28 -6.55 -12.19
C LEU A 67 -8.60 -6.07 -11.57
N ASP A 68 -9.29 -5.11 -12.19
CA ASP A 68 -10.60 -4.65 -11.72
C ASP A 68 -11.74 -5.51 -12.23
N ARG A 69 -11.78 -5.80 -13.54
CA ARG A 69 -12.96 -6.35 -14.23
C ARG A 69 -12.95 -7.86 -14.38
N GLN A 70 -11.79 -8.50 -14.28
CA GLN A 70 -11.62 -9.95 -14.52
C GLN A 70 -11.25 -10.70 -13.25
N GLN A 71 -11.77 -10.29 -12.08
CA GLN A 71 -11.42 -10.93 -10.81
C GLN A 71 -11.78 -12.42 -10.79
N GLY A 72 -12.86 -12.83 -11.46
CA GLY A 72 -13.24 -14.24 -11.57
C GLY A 72 -12.30 -15.11 -12.42
N ASP A 73 -11.35 -14.51 -13.15
CA ASP A 73 -10.32 -15.25 -13.90
C ASP A 73 -9.14 -15.67 -13.01
N TYR A 74 -8.80 -14.85 -12.01
CA TYR A 74 -7.64 -15.09 -11.15
C TYR A 74 -7.98 -15.33 -9.67
N LEU A 75 -9.18 -15.03 -9.20
CA LEU A 75 -9.62 -15.36 -7.85
C LEU A 75 -10.44 -16.66 -7.85
N PHE A 76 -10.10 -17.58 -6.95
CA PHE A 76 -10.80 -18.85 -6.82
C PHE A 76 -10.73 -19.38 -5.39
N ILE A 77 -11.66 -20.26 -5.01
CA ILE A 77 -11.60 -21.01 -3.76
C ILE A 77 -10.99 -22.39 -4.07
N PRO A 78 -9.89 -22.80 -3.41
CA PRO A 78 -9.27 -24.10 -3.64
C PRO A 78 -10.17 -25.24 -3.11
N GLU A 79 -9.96 -26.45 -3.62
CA GLU A 79 -10.66 -27.65 -3.11
C GLU A 79 -10.31 -27.91 -1.63
N SER A 80 -9.02 -27.80 -1.28
CA SER A 80 -8.56 -27.88 0.10
C SER A 80 -8.55 -26.48 0.73
N ARG A 81 -9.57 -26.19 1.51
CA ARG A 81 -9.80 -24.87 2.11
C ARG A 81 -8.96 -24.68 3.38
N PRO A 82 -8.11 -23.65 3.49
CA PRO A 82 -7.30 -23.42 4.68
C PRO A 82 -8.10 -23.27 5.99
N SER A 83 -9.30 -22.69 5.93
CA SER A 83 -10.21 -22.62 7.08
C SER A 83 -10.66 -23.99 7.60
N GLU A 84 -10.64 -25.03 6.78
CA GLU A 84 -11.09 -26.38 7.11
C GLU A 84 -9.92 -27.30 7.53
N ILE A 85 -8.67 -26.88 7.35
CA ILE A 85 -7.48 -27.67 7.70
C ILE A 85 -7.34 -27.82 9.22
N ASP A 86 -7.65 -26.75 9.96
CA ASP A 86 -7.55 -26.74 11.42
C ASP A 86 -8.96 -26.62 12.04
N PRO A 87 -9.41 -27.60 12.83
CA PRO A 87 -10.72 -27.56 13.48
C PRO A 87 -10.86 -26.47 14.55
N TYR A 88 -9.77 -25.77 14.92
CA TYR A 88 -9.82 -24.62 15.82
C TYR A 88 -10.29 -23.33 15.15
N TYR A 89 -10.36 -23.26 13.82
CA TYR A 89 -10.97 -22.11 13.16
C TYR A 89 -12.50 -22.17 13.30
N PRO A 90 -13.16 -21.09 13.76
CA PRO A 90 -14.61 -21.02 13.75
C PRO A 90 -15.13 -21.00 12.32
N ALA A 91 -16.36 -21.48 12.14
CA ALA A 91 -17.08 -21.32 10.88
C ALA A 91 -17.25 -19.82 10.55
N VAL A 92 -17.25 -19.47 9.27
CA VAL A 92 -17.38 -18.06 8.82
C VAL A 92 -18.63 -17.38 9.39
N SER A 93 -19.75 -18.12 9.54
CA SER A 93 -20.99 -17.60 10.12
C SER A 93 -20.91 -17.34 11.64
N ASP A 94 -20.00 -18.02 12.32
CA ASP A 94 -19.93 -18.09 13.78
C ASP A 94 -18.77 -17.25 14.32
N ALA A 95 -17.81 -16.89 13.46
CA ALA A 95 -16.65 -16.09 13.81
C ALA A 95 -17.06 -14.72 14.35
N ALA A 96 -16.66 -14.42 15.59
CA ALA A 96 -16.99 -13.15 16.21
C ALA A 96 -16.37 -11.97 15.44
N PRO A 97 -17.14 -10.93 15.08
CA PRO A 97 -16.56 -9.75 14.46
C PRO A 97 -15.65 -8.99 15.44
N SER A 98 -14.77 -8.15 14.90
CA SER A 98 -13.99 -7.24 15.75
C SER A 98 -14.92 -6.26 16.48
N THR A 99 -14.53 -5.85 17.69
CA THR A 99 -15.26 -4.88 18.53
C THR A 99 -14.26 -3.89 19.14
N GLU A 100 -14.71 -2.88 19.88
CA GLU A 100 -13.81 -1.93 20.54
C GLU A 100 -12.75 -2.60 21.42
N THR A 101 -13.07 -3.73 22.06
CA THR A 101 -12.17 -4.40 23.01
C THR A 101 -11.65 -5.75 22.54
N SER A 102 -12.13 -6.28 21.41
CA SER A 102 -11.71 -7.58 20.87
C SER A 102 -11.32 -7.48 19.40
N GLN A 103 -10.28 -8.20 19.00
CA GLN A 103 -9.87 -8.33 17.60
C GLN A 103 -10.91 -9.08 16.75
N GLY A 104 -11.85 -9.78 17.41
CA GLY A 104 -12.70 -10.77 16.76
C GLY A 104 -11.97 -12.10 16.56
N GLU A 105 -12.63 -13.02 15.89
CA GLU A 105 -12.10 -14.34 15.57
C GLU A 105 -11.89 -14.46 14.07
N CYS A 106 -10.77 -15.05 13.68
CA CYS A 106 -10.52 -15.36 12.29
C CYS A 106 -11.03 -16.76 11.95
N SER A 107 -11.92 -16.87 10.97
CA SER A 107 -12.40 -18.14 10.42
C SER A 107 -11.39 -18.79 9.45
N GLY A 108 -10.08 -18.67 9.71
CA GLY A 108 -9.02 -19.19 8.85
C GLY A 108 -7.62 -18.73 9.27
N PRO A 109 -6.59 -18.96 8.43
CA PRO A 109 -5.21 -18.59 8.78
C PRO A 109 -5.04 -17.08 8.97
N ILE A 110 -4.44 -16.71 10.10
CA ILE A 110 -4.03 -15.33 10.38
C ILE A 110 -2.75 -15.01 9.61
N GLN A 111 -2.75 -13.90 8.88
CA GLN A 111 -1.63 -13.46 8.07
C GLN A 111 -0.83 -12.34 8.73
N LEU A 112 0.50 -12.44 8.66
CA LEU A 112 1.40 -11.45 9.23
C LEU A 112 1.78 -10.40 8.18
N TYR A 113 1.66 -9.14 8.59
CA TYR A 113 2.02 -7.97 7.82
C TYR A 113 3.20 -7.32 8.53
N HIS A 114 4.25 -6.98 7.79
CA HIS A 114 5.48 -6.45 8.33
C HIS A 114 5.81 -5.12 7.68
N THR A 115 6.30 -4.18 8.48
CA THR A 115 6.96 -2.98 7.97
C THR A 115 8.11 -2.61 8.90
N TYR A 116 9.08 -1.88 8.38
CA TYR A 116 10.23 -1.40 9.12
C TYR A 116 10.23 0.13 9.17
N TRP A 117 10.56 0.68 10.34
CA TRP A 117 10.61 2.12 10.55
C TRP A 117 11.74 2.54 11.47
N THR A 118 12.25 3.74 11.21
CA THR A 118 13.20 4.42 12.06
C THR A 118 12.79 5.87 12.25
N GLY A 119 12.90 6.35 13.49
CA GLY A 119 12.51 7.71 13.86
C GLY A 119 11.07 7.84 14.38
N PRO A 120 10.59 9.10 14.55
CA PRO A 120 9.32 9.39 15.19
C PRO A 120 8.11 8.97 14.35
N SER A 121 6.93 8.96 14.96
CA SER A 121 5.68 8.75 14.24
C SER A 121 5.33 9.99 13.43
N THR A 122 5.40 9.85 12.12
CA THR A 122 5.03 10.91 11.17
C THR A 122 3.65 10.64 10.58
N TRP A 123 3.12 11.60 9.83
CA TRP A 123 1.89 11.40 9.07
C TRP A 123 1.94 10.18 8.13
N ARG A 124 3.15 9.75 7.71
CA ARG A 124 3.36 8.56 6.86
C ARG A 124 3.03 7.27 7.59
N VAL A 125 3.50 7.16 8.84
CA VAL A 125 3.15 6.04 9.73
C VAL A 125 1.64 6.01 9.93
N GLU A 126 1.03 7.17 10.18
CA GLU A 126 -0.42 7.27 10.28
C GLU A 126 -1.13 6.84 8.98
N PHE A 127 -0.64 7.28 7.82
CA PHE A 127 -1.22 6.96 6.53
C PHE A 127 -1.14 5.47 6.19
N PHE A 128 0.01 4.84 6.44
CA PHE A 128 0.22 3.41 6.30
C PHE A 128 -0.70 2.60 7.23
N VAL A 129 -0.69 2.90 8.53
CA VAL A 129 -1.46 2.15 9.54
C VAL A 129 -2.95 2.27 9.26
N LYS A 130 -3.46 3.47 8.96
CA LYS A 130 -4.86 3.65 8.62
C LYS A 130 -5.22 2.99 7.29
N GLY A 131 -4.33 2.99 6.29
CA GLY A 131 -4.53 2.26 5.04
C GLY A 131 -4.65 0.74 5.26
N TYR A 132 -3.80 0.17 6.10
CA TYR A 132 -3.90 -1.22 6.56
C TYR A 132 -5.25 -1.48 7.23
N LEU A 133 -5.62 -0.68 8.23
CA LEU A 133 -6.87 -0.84 8.98
C LEU A 133 -8.13 -0.67 8.11
N TYR A 134 -8.04 0.18 7.08
CA TYR A 134 -9.13 0.46 6.16
C TYR A 134 -9.37 -0.70 5.17
N THR A 135 -8.33 -1.46 4.80
CA THR A 135 -8.42 -2.43 3.70
C THR A 135 -8.35 -3.89 4.11
N GLN A 136 -7.62 -4.23 5.17
CA GLN A 136 -7.37 -5.62 5.54
C GLN A 136 -8.49 -6.22 6.41
N ASN A 137 -8.60 -7.56 6.37
CA ASN A 137 -9.47 -8.31 7.27
C ASN A 137 -8.83 -8.41 8.67
N LEU A 138 -9.26 -7.56 9.61
CA LEU A 138 -8.57 -7.36 10.89
C LEU A 138 -8.54 -8.58 11.81
N PRO A 139 -9.64 -9.34 12.01
CA PRO A 139 -9.57 -10.58 12.76
C PRO A 139 -8.48 -11.53 12.26
N CYS A 140 -8.23 -11.52 10.95
CA CYS A 140 -7.34 -12.43 10.24
C CYS A 140 -5.99 -11.83 9.82
N SER A 141 -5.62 -10.66 10.34
CA SER A 141 -4.34 -10.04 10.04
C SER A 141 -3.69 -9.47 11.29
N ARG A 142 -2.36 -9.43 11.32
CA ARG A 142 -1.59 -8.78 12.40
C ARG A 142 -0.49 -7.93 11.80
N LEU A 143 -0.45 -6.65 12.17
CA LEU A 143 0.58 -5.72 11.69
C LEU A 143 1.74 -5.65 12.68
N TYR A 144 2.94 -6.05 12.24
CA TYR A 144 4.17 -5.91 13.00
C TYR A 144 4.97 -4.72 12.45
N ILE A 145 5.22 -3.75 13.32
CA ILE A 145 6.08 -2.59 13.01
C ILE A 145 7.42 -2.82 13.70
N TRP A 146 8.44 -3.09 12.89
CA TRP A 146 9.81 -3.32 13.32
C TRP A 146 10.54 -1.97 13.47
N LEU A 147 11.06 -1.69 14.65
CA LEU A 147 11.64 -0.41 15.02
C LEU A 147 13.14 -0.56 15.27
N GLU A 148 13.95 0.19 14.53
CA GLU A 148 15.42 0.18 14.59
C GLU A 148 15.96 0.38 16.01
N SER A 149 16.41 -0.72 16.63
CA SER A 149 16.81 -0.74 18.05
C SER A 149 18.31 -0.91 18.26
N ASP A 150 19.10 -1.20 17.22
CA ASP A 150 20.57 -1.24 17.33
C ASP A 150 21.14 0.16 17.50
N THR A 151 20.58 1.14 16.79
CA THR A 151 20.98 2.56 16.94
C THR A 151 20.14 3.33 17.96
N ASN A 152 18.91 2.89 18.23
CA ASN A 152 18.06 3.44 19.28
C ASN A 152 17.46 2.34 20.18
N PRO A 153 18.12 1.93 21.27
CA PRO A 153 17.63 0.88 22.17
C PRO A 153 16.25 1.14 22.78
N LYS A 154 15.75 2.38 22.74
CA LYS A 154 14.43 2.77 23.24
C LYS A 154 13.39 2.92 22.14
N ALA A 155 13.67 2.54 20.89
CA ALA A 155 12.78 2.82 19.76
C ALA A 155 11.32 2.37 19.97
N VAL A 156 11.09 1.23 20.62
CA VAL A 156 9.73 0.77 20.96
C VAL A 156 9.07 1.66 22.04
N GLU A 157 9.81 2.03 23.08
CA GLU A 157 9.33 2.93 24.14
C GLU A 157 9.03 4.32 23.56
N ASP A 158 9.95 4.84 22.75
CA ASP A 158 9.81 6.14 22.08
C ASP A 158 8.59 6.16 21.17
N MET A 159 8.38 5.14 20.34
CA MET A 159 7.19 5.03 19.49
C MET A 159 5.89 4.94 20.30
N ARG A 160 5.88 4.21 21.42
CA ARG A 160 4.70 4.15 22.31
C ARG A 160 4.35 5.49 22.94
N ASN A 161 5.37 6.27 23.27
CA ASN A 161 5.22 7.58 23.91
C ASN A 161 5.08 8.73 22.88
N ASP A 162 5.25 8.44 21.58
CA ASP A 162 5.16 9.44 20.52
C ASP A 162 3.72 9.99 20.43
N PRO A 163 3.52 11.32 20.53
CA PRO A 163 2.18 11.92 20.45
C PRO A 163 1.45 11.63 19.13
N GLY A 164 2.19 11.47 18.03
CA GLY A 164 1.66 11.09 16.73
C GLY A 164 1.15 9.65 16.71
N PHE A 165 1.81 8.75 17.43
CA PHE A 165 1.44 7.33 17.49
C PHE A 165 0.42 6.99 18.58
N ALA A 166 0.32 7.82 19.63
CA ALA A 166 -0.59 7.61 20.77
C ALA A 166 -2.03 7.27 20.35
N ARG A 167 -2.49 7.79 19.21
CA ARG A 167 -3.80 7.51 18.61
C ARG A 167 -4.05 6.03 18.24
N PHE A 168 -3.00 5.23 18.12
CA PHE A 168 -3.05 3.81 17.78
C PHE A 168 -2.83 2.89 18.99
N MET A 169 -2.54 3.43 20.17
CA MET A 169 -2.30 2.62 21.37
C MET A 169 -3.45 1.68 21.73
N PRO A 170 -4.74 2.04 21.57
CA PRO A 170 -5.82 1.08 21.78
C PRO A 170 -5.72 -0.16 20.89
N LEU A 171 -5.21 -0.03 19.67
CA LEU A 171 -5.00 -1.16 18.75
C LEU A 171 -3.75 -1.97 19.09
N VAL A 172 -2.74 -1.34 19.70
CA VAL A 172 -1.57 -2.04 20.25
C VAL A 172 -1.97 -2.86 21.47
N GLU A 173 -2.80 -2.31 22.34
CA GLU A 173 -3.32 -2.97 23.54
C GLU A 173 -4.28 -4.12 23.18
N ARG A 174 -5.13 -3.92 22.17
CA ARG A 174 -6.03 -4.95 21.63
C ARG A 174 -5.28 -6.04 20.85
N GLY A 175 -4.08 -5.75 20.34
CA GLY A 175 -3.18 -6.70 19.69
C GLY A 175 -3.20 -6.70 18.15
N ASP A 176 -3.84 -5.71 17.52
CA ASP A 176 -3.86 -5.58 16.04
C ASP A 176 -2.51 -5.14 15.49
N ILE A 177 -1.83 -4.29 16.26
CA ILE A 177 -0.52 -3.74 15.96
C ILE A 177 0.46 -4.23 17.02
N VAL A 178 1.57 -4.81 16.58
CA VAL A 178 2.65 -5.23 17.46
C VAL A 178 3.90 -4.45 17.12
N LEU A 179 4.35 -3.62 18.06
CA LEU A 179 5.64 -2.95 17.96
C LEU A 179 6.74 -3.94 18.34
N LYS A 180 7.71 -4.13 17.45
CA LYS A 180 8.83 -5.05 17.63
C LYS A 180 10.14 -4.27 17.61
N ALA A 181 11.01 -4.53 18.58
CA ALA A 181 12.40 -4.07 18.50
C ALA A 181 13.11 -4.85 17.39
N TRP A 182 13.73 -4.14 16.46
CA TRP A 182 14.63 -4.71 15.47
C TRP A 182 16.06 -4.59 15.97
N HIS A 183 16.64 -5.75 16.26
CA HIS A 183 18.08 -5.91 16.41
C HIS A 183 18.53 -6.83 15.30
N PHE A 184 19.54 -6.41 14.56
CA PHE A 184 20.09 -7.23 13.51
C PHE A 184 20.61 -8.53 14.12
N PRO A 185 20.07 -9.71 13.75
CA PRO A 185 20.37 -10.93 14.47
C PRO A 185 21.80 -11.41 14.14
N SER A 186 22.58 -11.73 15.17
CA SER A 186 23.90 -12.34 14.98
C SER A 186 23.81 -13.80 14.49
N ARG A 187 22.66 -14.45 14.71
CA ARG A 187 22.36 -15.81 14.24
C ARG A 187 20.96 -15.87 13.67
N ILE A 188 20.83 -16.39 12.44
CA ILE A 188 19.55 -16.59 11.76
C ILE A 188 19.34 -18.10 11.62
N PRO A 189 18.25 -18.69 12.15
CA PRO A 189 18.00 -20.12 12.02
C PRO A 189 17.81 -20.45 10.53
N ILE A 190 18.28 -21.61 10.09
CA ILE A 190 18.01 -22.14 8.76
C ILE A 190 17.50 -23.57 8.90
N PRO A 191 16.41 -23.97 8.23
CA PRO A 191 15.93 -25.34 8.29
C PRO A 191 16.93 -26.29 7.65
N ARG A 192 17.20 -27.39 8.36
CA ARG A 192 18.20 -28.38 7.99
C ARG A 192 17.93 -28.97 6.60
N GLU A 193 16.68 -29.20 6.29
CA GLU A 193 16.19 -29.78 5.04
C GLU A 193 16.61 -28.94 3.84
N THR A 194 16.65 -27.61 4.00
CA THR A 194 17.06 -26.69 2.93
C THR A 194 18.56 -26.76 2.64
N ILE A 195 19.38 -27.10 3.65
CA ILE A 195 20.81 -27.35 3.48
C ILE A 195 21.04 -28.72 2.84
N GLU A 196 20.32 -29.73 3.30
CA GLU A 196 20.42 -31.11 2.78
C GLU A 196 19.99 -31.22 1.31
N ALA A 197 19.04 -30.39 0.89
CA ALA A 197 18.57 -30.32 -0.49
C ALA A 197 19.50 -29.50 -1.42
N ASP A 198 20.43 -28.71 -0.88
CA ASP A 198 21.24 -27.78 -1.66
C ASP A 198 22.56 -28.44 -2.14
N PRO A 199 22.78 -28.56 -3.47
CA PRO A 199 23.99 -29.19 -4.02
C PRO A 199 25.30 -28.56 -3.55
N LEU A 200 25.28 -27.29 -3.13
CA LEU A 200 26.46 -26.60 -2.61
C LEU A 200 27.02 -27.26 -1.33
N TYR A 201 26.17 -27.95 -0.58
CA TYR A 201 26.50 -28.58 0.71
C TYR A 201 26.73 -30.08 0.59
N ALA A 202 26.71 -30.65 -0.62
CA ALA A 202 26.85 -32.09 -0.86
C ALA A 202 28.08 -32.71 -0.18
N ARG A 203 29.19 -31.97 -0.07
CA ARG A 203 30.42 -32.42 0.61
C ARG A 203 30.29 -32.60 2.14
N TYR A 204 29.26 -32.01 2.75
CA TYR A 204 28.96 -32.13 4.17
C TYR A 204 27.87 -33.16 4.45
N LEU A 205 27.34 -33.81 3.40
CA LEU A 205 26.33 -34.85 3.52
C LEU A 205 26.97 -36.23 3.64
N THR A 206 26.30 -37.09 4.38
CA THR A 206 26.53 -38.54 4.41
C THR A 206 26.05 -39.17 3.09
N LYS A 207 26.35 -40.46 2.90
CA LYS A 207 25.86 -41.21 1.72
C LYS A 207 24.33 -41.24 1.61
N ASP A 208 23.64 -41.09 2.74
CA ASP A 208 22.18 -41.09 2.80
C ASP A 208 21.57 -39.68 2.60
N GLY A 209 22.39 -38.69 2.19
CA GLY A 209 21.94 -37.33 1.91
C GLY A 209 21.67 -36.47 3.15
N LYS A 210 22.00 -36.96 4.35
CA LYS A 210 21.84 -36.22 5.61
C LYS A 210 23.12 -35.51 6.02
N LEU A 211 23.01 -34.33 6.64
CA LEU A 211 24.18 -33.63 7.20
C LEU A 211 24.96 -34.55 8.14
N ALA A 212 26.26 -34.65 7.91
CA ALA A 212 27.16 -35.46 8.72
C ALA A 212 27.20 -34.96 10.18
N PRO A 213 27.30 -35.87 11.16
CA PRO A 213 27.42 -35.48 12.56
C PRO A 213 28.71 -34.67 12.79
N LEU A 214 28.70 -33.83 13.83
CA LEU A 214 29.88 -33.06 14.19
C LEU A 214 31.06 -33.99 14.54
N PRO A 215 32.30 -33.59 14.20
CA PRO A 215 33.48 -34.28 14.71
C PRO A 215 33.47 -34.36 16.24
N ALA A 216 33.94 -35.48 16.79
CA ALA A 216 33.99 -35.70 18.23
C ALA A 216 34.72 -34.55 18.94
N GLY A 217 34.10 -34.01 19.99
CA GLY A 217 34.66 -32.90 20.79
C GLY A 217 34.43 -31.49 20.23
N LYS A 218 33.68 -31.33 19.13
CA LYS A 218 33.23 -30.02 18.65
C LYS A 218 31.78 -29.74 19.02
N ASP A 219 31.50 -28.51 19.45
CA ASP A 219 30.14 -28.04 19.70
C ASP A 219 29.50 -27.37 18.47
N GLU A 220 30.33 -26.88 17.54
CA GLU A 220 29.91 -26.23 16.29
C GLU A 220 30.83 -26.59 15.12
N LEU A 221 30.27 -26.62 13.90
CA LEU A 221 30.99 -26.83 12.65
C LEU A 221 30.51 -25.83 11.59
N TYR A 222 31.43 -25.03 11.05
CA TYR A 222 31.17 -24.16 9.91
C TYR A 222 31.14 -24.97 8.60
N ILE A 223 30.02 -24.90 7.87
CA ILE A 223 29.74 -25.69 6.66
C ILE A 223 29.60 -24.83 5.39
N GLY A 224 30.08 -23.59 5.41
CA GLY A 224 30.11 -22.68 4.23
C GLY A 224 29.02 -21.60 4.25
N ASP A 225 29.22 -20.51 3.52
CA ASP A 225 28.27 -19.38 3.34
C ASP A 225 27.69 -18.80 4.65
N GLY A 226 28.49 -18.72 5.70
CA GLY A 226 28.02 -18.26 7.01
C GLY A 226 27.29 -19.34 7.82
N VAL A 227 27.04 -20.53 7.26
CA VAL A 227 26.26 -21.58 7.90
C VAL A 227 27.10 -22.37 8.90
N VAL A 228 26.54 -22.55 10.10
CA VAL A 228 27.09 -23.32 11.22
C VAL A 228 26.08 -24.41 11.60
N LEU A 229 26.57 -25.64 11.71
CA LEU A 229 25.87 -26.78 12.30
C LEU A 229 26.30 -26.91 13.77
N THR A 230 25.34 -26.92 14.67
CA THR A 230 25.56 -27.06 16.13
C THR A 230 25.36 -28.51 16.59
N LYS A 231 25.87 -28.84 17.77
CA LYS A 231 25.82 -30.18 18.36
C LYS A 231 24.41 -30.77 18.51
N ASP A 232 23.40 -29.93 18.70
CA ASP A 232 21.98 -30.32 18.76
C ASP A 232 21.37 -30.62 17.37
N GLY A 233 22.15 -30.46 16.30
CA GLY A 233 21.74 -30.69 14.92
C GLY A 233 21.04 -29.49 14.27
N SER A 234 20.91 -28.36 14.98
CA SER A 234 20.35 -27.14 14.39
C SER A 234 21.36 -26.43 13.48
N THR A 235 20.83 -25.72 12.49
CA THR A 235 21.63 -25.00 11.49
C THR A 235 21.33 -23.51 11.56
N TRP A 236 22.38 -22.70 11.50
CA TRP A 236 22.32 -21.25 11.68
C TRP A 236 23.19 -20.56 10.65
N ILE A 237 22.76 -19.44 10.10
CA ILE A 237 23.70 -18.45 9.56
C ILE A 237 24.25 -17.66 10.73
N VAL A 238 25.57 -17.55 10.84
CA VAL A 238 26.26 -16.77 11.88
C VAL A 238 26.98 -15.60 11.22
N LEU A 239 26.69 -14.40 11.70
CA LEU A 239 27.23 -13.16 11.16
C LEU A 239 28.48 -12.73 11.93
N THR A 240 29.49 -12.25 11.22
CA THR A 240 30.74 -11.77 11.82
C THR A 240 30.61 -10.32 12.28
N GLU A 241 31.39 -9.91 13.29
CA GLU A 241 31.39 -8.51 13.78
C GLU A 241 31.60 -7.48 12.66
N ARG A 242 32.45 -7.79 11.67
CA ARG A 242 32.70 -6.90 10.52
C ARG A 242 31.48 -6.72 9.61
N GLN A 243 30.61 -7.71 9.54
CA GLN A 243 29.36 -7.61 8.77
C GLN A 243 28.36 -6.71 9.50
N MET A 244 28.37 -6.71 10.84
CA MET A 244 27.42 -5.94 11.66
C MET A 244 27.62 -4.42 11.65
N THR A 245 28.70 -3.88 11.06
CA THR A 245 29.06 -2.44 11.19
C THR A 245 28.59 -1.53 10.04
N PHE A 246 27.82 -2.01 9.05
CA PHE A 246 27.48 -1.22 7.85
C PHE A 246 25.95 -1.10 7.55
N LEU A 247 25.49 0.15 7.62
CA LEU A 247 24.57 0.91 6.74
C LEU A 247 23.05 1.06 7.05
N PRO A 248 22.57 2.30 7.34
CA PRO A 248 21.16 2.65 7.66
C PRO A 248 20.11 2.39 6.57
N VAL A 249 20.46 2.54 5.28
CA VAL A 249 19.50 2.34 4.16
C VAL A 249 19.43 0.86 3.76
N ALA A 250 20.53 0.13 3.90
CA ALA A 250 20.61 -1.31 3.65
C ALA A 250 19.95 -2.15 4.76
N VAL A 251 19.71 -1.59 5.94
CA VAL A 251 19.03 -2.31 7.04
C VAL A 251 17.62 -2.73 6.62
N SER A 252 16.83 -1.84 6.03
CA SER A 252 15.44 -2.16 5.62
C SER A 252 15.37 -3.31 4.60
N ASP A 253 16.29 -3.33 3.63
CA ASP A 253 16.44 -4.44 2.69
C ASP A 253 16.72 -5.75 3.44
N ALA A 254 17.66 -5.76 4.38
CA ALA A 254 17.97 -6.97 5.14
C ALA A 254 16.81 -7.40 6.08
N VAL A 255 16.15 -6.44 6.75
CA VAL A 255 15.02 -6.69 7.64
C VAL A 255 13.95 -7.49 6.93
N ARG A 256 13.51 -7.08 5.74
CA ARG A 256 12.41 -7.78 5.04
C ARG A 256 12.77 -9.21 4.68
N PHE A 257 13.98 -9.50 4.20
CA PHE A 257 14.37 -10.89 3.90
C PHE A 257 14.46 -11.75 5.17
N VAL A 258 15.03 -11.21 6.25
CA VAL A 258 15.22 -11.96 7.50
C VAL A 258 13.90 -12.16 8.24
N VAL A 259 13.08 -11.12 8.37
CA VAL A 259 11.76 -11.19 9.02
C VAL A 259 10.86 -12.16 8.28
N LEU A 260 10.76 -12.05 6.95
CA LEU A 260 9.90 -12.93 6.16
C LEU A 260 10.42 -14.38 6.17
N HIS A 261 11.73 -14.59 6.25
CA HIS A 261 12.27 -15.94 6.43
C HIS A 261 11.86 -16.55 7.78
N ILE A 262 11.90 -15.77 8.87
CA ILE A 262 11.60 -16.25 10.22
C ILE A 262 10.08 -16.41 10.44
N TYR A 263 9.30 -15.42 10.02
CA TYR A 263 7.88 -15.28 10.38
C TYR A 263 6.92 -15.53 9.21
N GLY A 264 7.41 -15.48 7.96
CA GLY A 264 6.57 -15.56 6.77
C GLY A 264 5.74 -14.30 6.56
N GLY A 265 4.66 -14.41 5.78
CA GLY A 265 3.72 -13.32 5.55
C GLY A 265 4.22 -12.34 4.49
N ILE A 266 3.92 -11.06 4.67
CA ILE A 266 4.16 -10.02 3.68
C ILE A 266 4.76 -8.76 4.31
N TYR A 267 5.76 -8.19 3.63
CA TYR A 267 6.43 -6.96 3.99
C TYR A 267 6.00 -5.83 3.07
N PHE A 268 5.88 -4.64 3.67
CA PHE A 268 5.64 -3.37 2.99
C PHE A 268 6.63 -2.31 3.44
N ASP A 269 7.19 -1.55 2.51
CA ASP A 269 7.82 -0.27 2.84
C ASP A 269 6.76 0.67 3.43
N MET A 270 7.17 1.49 4.41
CA MET A 270 6.25 2.36 5.16
C MET A 270 5.50 3.38 4.28
N ASP A 271 6.03 3.66 3.08
CA ASP A 271 5.42 4.59 2.12
C ASP A 271 4.58 3.88 1.05
N VAL A 272 4.17 2.63 1.30
CA VAL A 272 3.18 1.90 0.51
C VAL A 272 1.78 2.08 1.11
N LEU A 273 0.82 2.50 0.28
CA LEU A 273 -0.60 2.56 0.62
C LEU A 273 -1.31 1.30 0.12
N MET A 274 -1.90 0.53 1.04
CA MET A 274 -2.76 -0.60 0.69
C MET A 274 -4.13 -0.12 0.19
N LEU A 275 -4.59 -0.70 -0.92
CA LEU A 275 -5.85 -0.37 -1.59
C LEU A 275 -6.85 -1.54 -1.61
N ARG A 276 -6.38 -2.75 -1.32
CA ARG A 276 -7.16 -4.01 -1.34
C ARG A 276 -6.73 -4.96 -0.23
N ASP A 277 -7.59 -5.92 0.07
CA ASP A 277 -7.26 -7.10 0.86
C ASP A 277 -6.13 -7.90 0.18
N MET A 278 -5.05 -8.08 0.91
CA MET A 278 -3.86 -8.80 0.45
C MET A 278 -3.98 -10.30 0.61
N ARG A 279 -4.94 -10.78 1.41
CA ARG A 279 -5.06 -12.20 1.73
C ARG A 279 -5.09 -13.12 0.53
N PRO A 280 -5.80 -12.82 -0.59
CA PRO A 280 -5.76 -13.68 -1.76
C PRO A 280 -4.34 -13.91 -2.31
N LEU A 281 -3.43 -12.96 -2.13
CA LEU A 281 -2.03 -13.11 -2.53
C LEU A 281 -1.19 -13.89 -1.52
N VAL A 282 -1.52 -13.90 -0.23
CA VAL A 282 -0.64 -14.49 0.81
C VAL A 282 -1.20 -15.76 1.46
N LEU A 283 -2.44 -16.14 1.14
CA LEU A 283 -3.02 -17.42 1.53
C LEU A 283 -2.53 -18.64 0.73
N PRO A 284 -2.20 -18.52 -0.58
CA PRO A 284 -1.65 -19.65 -1.31
C PRO A 284 -0.46 -20.30 -0.59
N PRO A 285 -0.37 -21.64 -0.57
CA PRO A 285 0.83 -22.34 -0.12
C PRO A 285 2.05 -21.86 -0.92
N ASP A 286 3.21 -21.77 -0.27
CA ASP A 286 4.44 -21.29 -0.90
C ASP A 286 4.30 -19.91 -1.57
N HIS A 287 3.52 -19.00 -0.97
CA HIS A 287 3.46 -17.61 -1.40
C HIS A 287 4.85 -16.96 -1.30
N ASN A 288 5.51 -16.84 -2.45
CA ASN A 288 6.83 -16.25 -2.56
C ASN A 288 6.79 -15.30 -3.75
N PHE A 289 6.72 -14.00 -3.49
CA PHE A 289 6.66 -13.01 -4.55
C PHE A 289 7.26 -11.68 -4.14
N ALA A 290 7.62 -10.88 -5.14
CA ALA A 290 7.88 -9.46 -4.97
C ALA A 290 7.57 -8.70 -6.24
N GLU A 291 7.53 -7.38 -6.13
CA GLU A 291 7.27 -6.47 -7.24
C GLU A 291 8.42 -6.46 -8.27
N ARG A 292 8.10 -6.23 -9.54
CA ARG A 292 9.08 -5.85 -10.56
C ARG A 292 9.63 -4.46 -10.27
N TRP A 293 10.91 -4.24 -10.54
CA TRP A 293 11.46 -2.90 -10.58
C TRP A 293 10.98 -2.16 -11.84
N ALA A 294 9.85 -1.45 -11.75
CA ALA A 294 9.29 -0.65 -12.83
C ALA A 294 9.15 -1.39 -14.17
N VAL A 295 9.69 -0.82 -15.25
CA VAL A 295 9.67 -1.39 -16.60
C VAL A 295 10.96 -2.14 -16.97
N HIS A 296 11.78 -2.49 -15.97
CA HIS A 296 13.02 -3.23 -16.21
C HIS A 296 12.71 -4.65 -16.68
N SER A 297 13.32 -5.07 -17.79
CA SER A 297 13.00 -6.33 -18.45
C SER A 297 13.75 -7.56 -17.91
N HIS A 298 14.78 -7.36 -17.08
CA HIS A 298 15.57 -8.47 -16.59
C HIS A 298 14.74 -9.32 -15.60
N PRO A 299 14.71 -10.67 -15.71
CA PRO A 299 13.93 -11.53 -14.81
C PRO A 299 14.32 -11.45 -13.34
N GLY A 300 15.52 -10.95 -13.05
CA GLY A 300 16.03 -10.71 -11.69
C GLY A 300 15.93 -9.27 -11.18
N ASP A 301 15.32 -8.34 -11.93
CA ASP A 301 15.16 -6.94 -11.48
C ASP A 301 13.90 -6.77 -10.61
N PHE A 302 13.94 -7.31 -9.39
CA PHE A 302 12.90 -7.14 -8.38
C PHE A 302 13.03 -5.81 -7.63
N ASN A 303 11.90 -5.22 -7.28
CA ASN A 303 11.70 -4.31 -6.16
C ASN A 303 11.08 -5.13 -4.99
N THR A 304 11.36 -4.74 -3.74
CA THR A 304 10.86 -5.48 -2.55
C THR A 304 10.17 -4.56 -1.54
N ALA A 305 9.69 -3.41 -1.99
CA ALA A 305 8.78 -2.53 -1.25
C ALA A 305 7.46 -3.25 -0.96
N VAL A 306 7.06 -4.19 -1.81
CA VAL A 306 6.06 -5.22 -1.51
C VAL A 306 6.69 -6.58 -1.78
N MET A 307 6.78 -7.42 -0.74
CA MET A 307 7.42 -8.72 -0.83
C MET A 307 6.78 -9.70 0.15
N ALA A 308 6.51 -10.93 -0.28
CA ALA A 308 6.05 -12.00 0.58
C ALA A 308 6.96 -13.22 0.45
N LEU A 309 7.19 -13.92 1.56
CA LEU A 309 7.83 -15.23 1.56
C LEU A 309 7.11 -16.15 2.53
N THR A 310 7.10 -17.43 2.18
CA THR A 310 6.74 -18.47 3.13
C THR A 310 7.90 -18.68 4.10
N ALA A 311 7.58 -18.64 5.42
CA ALA A 311 8.55 -18.83 6.48
C ALA A 311 9.30 -20.15 6.32
N ASN A 312 10.61 -20.17 6.62
CA ASN A 312 11.41 -21.40 6.63
C ASN A 312 11.37 -22.20 5.30
N SER A 313 11.00 -21.57 4.19
CA SER A 313 10.96 -22.21 2.89
C SER A 313 12.37 -22.38 2.28
N SER A 314 12.47 -23.26 1.28
CA SER A 314 13.70 -23.42 0.50
C SER A 314 14.17 -22.12 -0.13
N ILE A 315 13.24 -21.34 -0.70
CA ILE A 315 13.57 -20.08 -1.36
C ILE A 315 13.92 -19.00 -0.34
N SER A 316 13.17 -18.82 0.76
CA SER A 316 13.53 -17.84 1.79
C SER A 316 14.93 -18.09 2.38
N SER A 317 15.25 -19.35 2.68
CA SER A 317 16.56 -19.77 3.19
C SER A 317 17.68 -19.49 2.20
N TYR A 318 17.42 -19.67 0.91
CA TYR A 318 18.37 -19.36 -0.15
C TYR A 318 18.62 -17.86 -0.31
N LEU A 319 17.57 -17.05 -0.30
CA LEU A 319 17.69 -15.59 -0.45
C LEU A 319 18.46 -14.98 0.75
N VAL A 320 18.18 -15.42 1.97
CA VAL A 320 18.90 -14.97 3.17
C VAL A 320 20.37 -15.39 3.16
N ARG A 321 20.66 -16.67 2.88
CA ARG A 321 22.05 -17.15 2.74
C ARG A 321 22.80 -16.38 1.66
N GLY A 322 22.15 -16.12 0.53
CA GLY A 322 22.70 -15.35 -0.58
C GLY A 322 23.12 -13.94 -0.18
N GLY A 323 22.21 -13.19 0.47
CA GLY A 323 22.51 -11.84 0.95
C GLY A 323 23.69 -11.82 1.92
N VAL A 324 23.75 -12.78 2.84
CA VAL A 324 24.85 -12.91 3.80
C VAL A 324 26.18 -13.26 3.11
N ARG A 325 26.17 -14.26 2.23
CA ARG A 325 27.34 -14.69 1.44
C ARG A 325 27.94 -13.56 0.61
N MET A 326 27.11 -12.64 0.14
CA MET A 326 27.50 -11.46 -0.64
C MET A 326 27.86 -10.24 0.23
N GLY A 327 28.10 -10.43 1.53
CA GLY A 327 28.53 -9.35 2.43
C GLY A 327 27.39 -8.48 2.94
N LEU A 328 26.26 -9.10 3.31
CA LEU A 328 24.99 -8.44 3.67
C LEU A 328 24.40 -7.58 2.55
N ASN A 329 24.62 -7.97 1.30
CA ASN A 329 24.07 -7.26 0.16
C ASN A 329 22.66 -7.79 -0.16
N PHE A 330 21.67 -7.22 0.51
CA PHE A 330 20.25 -7.54 0.35
C PHE A 330 19.54 -6.68 -0.71
N HIS A 331 20.28 -5.89 -1.49
CA HIS A 331 19.66 -5.08 -2.53
C HIS A 331 18.84 -5.98 -3.47
N PRO A 332 17.56 -5.69 -3.71
CA PRO A 332 16.64 -6.66 -4.30
C PRO A 332 17.00 -7.08 -5.72
N ARG A 333 17.53 -6.16 -6.54
CA ARG A 333 18.08 -6.51 -7.86
C ARG A 333 19.30 -7.43 -7.81
N ILE A 334 20.12 -7.35 -6.77
CA ILE A 334 21.28 -8.24 -6.61
C ILE A 334 20.81 -9.64 -6.23
N ILE A 335 19.94 -9.72 -5.22
CA ILE A 335 19.33 -10.98 -4.78
C ILE A 335 18.53 -11.64 -5.91
N GLY A 336 17.74 -10.87 -6.65
CA GLY A 336 16.98 -11.34 -7.81
C GLY A 336 17.86 -11.85 -8.94
N ARG A 337 18.95 -11.14 -9.27
CA ARG A 337 19.93 -11.61 -10.27
C ARG A 337 20.65 -12.87 -9.83
N MET A 338 20.92 -13.02 -8.53
CA MET A 338 21.45 -14.25 -7.95
C MET A 338 20.44 -15.39 -8.13
N ALA A 339 19.17 -15.21 -7.76
CA ALA A 339 18.12 -16.21 -7.97
C ALA A 339 17.98 -16.61 -9.45
N TRP A 340 18.02 -15.66 -10.37
CA TRP A 340 17.98 -15.93 -11.80
C TRP A 340 19.20 -16.71 -12.30
N LYS A 341 20.41 -16.31 -11.92
CA LYS A 341 21.66 -16.97 -12.34
C LYS A 341 21.72 -18.43 -11.88
N ASP A 342 21.19 -18.70 -10.70
CA ASP A 342 21.21 -20.04 -10.10
C ASP A 342 19.95 -20.86 -10.46
N GLY A 343 19.09 -20.35 -11.36
CA GLY A 343 17.92 -21.08 -11.88
C GLY A 343 16.73 -21.20 -10.91
N ARG A 344 16.66 -20.33 -9.90
CA ARG A 344 15.66 -20.36 -8.81
C ARG A 344 14.65 -19.23 -8.85
N VAL A 345 14.72 -18.36 -9.86
CA VAL A 345 13.83 -17.18 -9.95
C VAL A 345 12.36 -17.54 -10.07
N GLU A 346 12.03 -18.73 -10.59
CA GLU A 346 10.65 -19.21 -10.71
C GLU A 346 10.01 -19.54 -9.37
N GLU A 347 10.82 -19.83 -8.34
CA GLU A 347 10.35 -20.00 -6.96
C GLU A 347 10.02 -18.65 -6.29
N PHE A 348 10.35 -17.52 -6.92
CA PHE A 348 10.12 -16.17 -6.41
C PHE A 348 9.39 -15.33 -7.44
N THR A 349 8.06 -15.36 -7.39
CA THR A 349 7.20 -14.75 -8.40
C THR A 349 7.43 -13.24 -8.49
N MET A 350 7.73 -12.74 -9.69
CA MET A 350 7.84 -11.30 -9.93
C MET A 350 6.52 -10.75 -10.45
N PHE A 351 5.73 -10.11 -9.58
CA PHE A 351 4.51 -9.43 -10.01
C PHE A 351 4.82 -8.13 -10.73
N GLU A 352 3.96 -7.78 -11.68
CA GLU A 352 4.14 -6.58 -12.48
C GLU A 352 3.82 -5.30 -11.70
N THR A 353 4.57 -4.25 -12.01
CA THR A 353 4.47 -2.94 -11.38
C THR A 353 3.04 -2.41 -11.32
N GLY A 354 2.22 -2.65 -12.34
CA GLY A 354 0.81 -2.22 -12.34
C GLY A 354 -0.03 -2.76 -11.17
N LEU A 355 0.39 -3.86 -10.54
CA LEU A 355 -0.32 -4.49 -9.44
C LEU A 355 -0.07 -3.78 -8.10
N PHE A 356 1.14 -3.25 -7.89
CA PHE A 356 1.56 -2.64 -6.61
C PHE A 356 1.95 -1.16 -6.69
N ASP A 357 2.46 -0.72 -7.84
CA ASP A 357 2.89 0.64 -8.10
C ASP A 357 2.45 1.10 -9.50
N PRO A 358 1.15 1.40 -9.66
CA PRO A 358 0.56 1.70 -10.96
C PRO A 358 1.06 2.98 -11.61
N ILE A 359 1.88 3.78 -10.91
CA ILE A 359 2.42 5.03 -11.43
C ILE A 359 3.86 4.91 -11.91
N TRP A 360 4.64 3.93 -11.44
CA TRP A 360 6.08 3.85 -11.75
C TRP A 360 6.38 3.86 -13.26
N GLY A 361 5.56 3.14 -14.04
CA GLY A 361 5.71 3.03 -15.49
C GLY A 361 5.64 4.38 -16.22
N GLU A 362 4.88 5.34 -15.69
CA GLU A 362 4.82 6.71 -16.24
C GLU A 362 6.15 7.44 -16.07
N PHE A 363 6.84 7.27 -14.93
CA PHE A 363 8.04 8.07 -14.60
C PHE A 363 9.33 7.54 -15.19
N ASN A 364 9.41 6.23 -15.43
CA ASN A 364 10.56 5.66 -16.14
C ASN A 364 10.42 5.76 -17.67
N TRP A 365 9.49 6.59 -18.18
CA TRP A 365 9.17 6.75 -19.61
C TRP A 365 8.91 5.42 -20.33
N GLY A 366 8.42 4.42 -19.59
CA GLY A 366 8.26 3.06 -20.07
C GLY A 366 6.83 2.68 -20.40
N ARG A 367 5.85 3.49 -19.99
CA ARG A 367 4.44 3.19 -20.20
C ARG A 367 4.06 3.30 -21.68
N GLU A 368 3.35 2.27 -22.15
CA GLU A 368 2.69 2.21 -23.45
C GLU A 368 1.16 2.24 -23.30
N GLY A 369 0.43 2.54 -24.38
CA GLY A 369 -1.03 2.55 -24.36
C GLY A 369 -1.65 3.79 -23.72
N ARG A 370 -2.70 3.62 -22.90
CA ARG A 370 -3.40 4.71 -22.19
C ARG A 370 -2.73 5.04 -20.86
N CYS A 371 -3.00 6.23 -20.34
CA CYS A 371 -2.63 6.58 -18.98
C CYS A 371 -3.54 5.84 -17.99
N THR A 372 -3.10 5.69 -16.75
CA THR A 372 -3.92 5.20 -15.64
C THR A 372 -5.02 6.20 -15.24
N VAL A 373 -5.92 5.79 -14.34
CA VAL A 373 -6.92 6.66 -13.73
C VAL A 373 -6.69 6.67 -12.22
N PRO A 374 -6.43 7.83 -11.59
CA PRO A 374 -6.16 9.12 -12.23
C PRO A 374 -4.87 9.09 -13.05
N CYS A 375 -4.78 9.99 -14.04
CA CYS A 375 -3.60 10.08 -14.87
C CYS A 375 -2.53 10.97 -14.22
N PHE A 376 -1.50 10.33 -13.65
CA PHE A 376 -0.40 11.02 -12.97
C PHE A 376 0.85 11.13 -13.85
N LYS A 377 1.54 12.27 -13.73
CA LYS A 377 2.74 12.63 -14.53
C LYS A 377 3.99 12.96 -13.71
N ASP A 378 3.86 13.15 -12.40
CA ASP A 378 4.97 13.03 -11.43
C ASP A 378 4.51 12.37 -10.11
N TYR A 379 5.42 11.89 -9.27
CA TYR A 379 5.10 11.27 -7.96
C TYR A 379 4.40 12.24 -6.99
N GLY A 380 4.56 13.55 -7.17
CA GLY A 380 4.02 14.58 -6.29
C GLY A 380 2.57 14.95 -6.55
N VAL A 381 2.00 14.60 -7.70
CA VAL A 381 0.65 15.08 -8.08
C VAL A 381 -0.45 14.57 -7.15
N ALA A 382 -0.26 13.41 -6.51
CA ALA A 382 -1.23 12.86 -5.56
C ALA A 382 -1.45 13.76 -4.34
N PHE A 383 -0.49 14.63 -4.04
CA PHE A 383 -0.53 15.64 -2.98
C PHE A 383 -1.19 16.94 -3.41
N LEU A 384 -1.45 17.15 -4.71
CA LEU A 384 -1.91 18.43 -5.24
C LEU A 384 -3.43 18.52 -5.27
N GLY A 385 -3.94 19.56 -4.62
CA GLY A 385 -5.36 19.90 -4.54
C GLY A 385 -5.69 21.26 -5.15
N THR A 386 -4.68 22.03 -5.57
CA THR A 386 -4.90 23.33 -6.18
C THR A 386 -5.67 23.22 -7.50
N LYS A 387 -6.48 24.24 -7.76
CA LYS A 387 -7.23 24.37 -9.01
C LYS A 387 -6.29 24.26 -10.23
N GLY A 388 -6.63 23.40 -11.19
CA GLY A 388 -5.83 23.19 -12.41
C GLY A 388 -4.47 22.50 -12.22
N ALA A 389 -4.16 21.97 -11.03
CA ALA A 389 -2.87 21.32 -10.75
C ALA A 389 -2.60 20.08 -11.63
N ILE A 390 -3.66 19.35 -11.99
CA ILE A 390 -3.58 18.12 -12.79
C ILE A 390 -4.44 18.29 -14.05
N LYS A 391 -3.83 18.74 -15.15
CA LYS A 391 -4.53 19.10 -16.39
C LYS A 391 -5.27 17.92 -17.04
N ASP A 392 -4.63 16.76 -17.09
CA ASP A 392 -5.11 15.58 -17.81
C ASP A 392 -5.59 14.46 -16.88
N GLU A 393 -5.95 14.80 -15.63
CA GLU A 393 -6.29 13.84 -14.56
C GLU A 393 -7.26 12.74 -14.99
N TRP A 394 -8.29 13.12 -15.75
CA TRP A 394 -9.38 12.26 -16.16
C TRP A 394 -9.29 11.80 -17.62
N GLN A 395 -8.15 12.00 -18.30
CA GLN A 395 -8.04 11.74 -19.75
C GLN A 395 -8.34 10.28 -20.14
N SER A 396 -8.12 9.34 -19.23
CA SER A 396 -8.35 7.90 -19.47
C SER A 396 -9.60 7.36 -18.77
N TYR A 397 -10.44 8.23 -18.18
CA TYR A 397 -11.71 7.83 -17.56
C TYR A 397 -12.83 7.75 -18.60
N ASP A 398 -13.42 6.55 -18.77
CA ASP A 398 -14.55 6.29 -19.67
C ASP A 398 -15.88 6.08 -18.96
N GLY A 399 -15.90 6.15 -17.62
CA GLY A 399 -17.12 5.99 -16.84
C GLY A 399 -18.09 7.16 -17.00
N LYS A 400 -19.31 6.99 -16.50
CA LYS A 400 -20.26 8.10 -16.42
C LYS A 400 -19.74 9.14 -15.42
N PRO A 401 -19.88 10.46 -15.69
CA PRO A 401 -19.61 11.48 -14.70
C PRO A 401 -20.43 11.21 -13.42
N LEU A 402 -19.81 11.43 -12.27
CA LEU A 402 -20.50 11.34 -10.98
C LEU A 402 -21.55 12.44 -10.87
N GLU A 403 -22.69 12.13 -10.26
CA GLU A 403 -23.74 13.12 -9.98
C GLU A 403 -23.21 14.17 -9.01
N LEU A 404 -23.34 15.45 -9.39
CA LEU A 404 -22.95 16.58 -8.55
C LEU A 404 -24.10 16.98 -7.62
N LYS A 405 -23.78 17.65 -6.51
CA LYS A 405 -24.79 18.28 -5.67
C LYS A 405 -25.40 19.49 -6.40
N PRO A 406 -26.68 19.82 -6.17
CA PRO A 406 -27.39 20.89 -6.89
C PRO A 406 -26.64 22.22 -6.91
N GLU A 407 -25.99 22.59 -5.81
CA GLU A 407 -25.22 23.83 -5.68
C GLU A 407 -23.96 23.89 -6.57
N PHE A 408 -23.51 22.77 -7.14
CA PHE A 408 -22.35 22.66 -8.04
C PHE A 408 -22.74 22.23 -9.47
N GLU A 409 -24.02 22.09 -9.80
CA GLU A 409 -24.46 21.66 -11.16
C GLU A 409 -24.13 22.71 -12.23
N HIS A 410 -24.08 24.00 -11.86
CA HIS A 410 -23.85 25.13 -12.76
C HIS A 410 -22.42 25.69 -12.73
N THR A 411 -21.53 25.15 -11.89
CA THR A 411 -20.12 25.56 -11.86
C THR A 411 -19.42 24.98 -13.08
N GLY A 412 -19.49 25.72 -14.19
CA GLY A 412 -18.88 25.34 -15.45
C GLY A 412 -17.37 25.04 -15.33
N SER A 413 -16.97 24.00 -16.07
CA SER A 413 -15.64 23.81 -16.68
C SER A 413 -14.41 23.48 -15.82
N GLU A 414 -14.45 22.46 -14.95
CA GLU A 414 -13.21 21.72 -14.63
C GLU A 414 -13.25 20.22 -14.97
N LEU A 415 -14.40 19.66 -15.37
CA LEU A 415 -14.57 18.20 -15.45
C LEU A 415 -15.29 17.73 -16.72
N ARG A 416 -14.88 18.23 -17.90
CA ARG A 416 -15.35 17.70 -19.18
C ARG A 416 -14.26 16.87 -19.88
N ARG A 417 -14.63 15.64 -20.27
CA ARG A 417 -13.93 14.79 -21.23
C ARG A 417 -13.69 15.58 -22.53
N ARG A 418 -12.46 15.60 -23.06
CA ARG A 418 -12.21 16.07 -24.43
C ARG A 418 -12.74 15.01 -25.40
N GLY A 419 -14.01 15.16 -25.81
CA GLY A 419 -14.67 14.15 -26.63
C GLY A 419 -15.99 14.56 -27.31
N SER A 420 -16.37 15.84 -27.29
CA SER A 420 -17.31 16.38 -28.28
C SER A 420 -16.50 17.25 -29.23
N THR A 421 -16.19 16.72 -30.41
CA THR A 421 -15.68 17.48 -31.53
C THR A 421 -16.64 18.62 -31.87
N GLU A 422 -16.32 19.84 -31.47
CA GLU A 422 -16.63 21.01 -32.28
C GLU A 422 -15.32 21.58 -32.79
N LYS A 423 -15.33 21.79 -34.10
CA LYS A 423 -14.20 22.16 -34.95
C LYS A 423 -13.54 23.45 -34.47
N ASP A 424 -12.24 23.52 -34.73
CA ASP A 424 -11.46 24.75 -34.79
C ASP A 424 -12.30 25.91 -35.35
N LYS A 425 -12.58 26.88 -34.49
CA LYS A 425 -12.74 28.26 -34.90
C LYS A 425 -11.79 29.07 -34.03
N GLU A 426 -10.82 29.68 -34.70
CA GLU A 426 -9.98 30.74 -34.18
C GLU A 426 -10.88 31.78 -33.49
N ASP A 427 -10.68 32.01 -32.20
CA ASP A 427 -11.21 33.18 -31.52
C ASP A 427 -10.34 34.40 -31.92
N PRO A 428 -10.93 35.47 -32.47
CA PRO A 428 -10.23 36.75 -32.59
C PRO A 428 -10.12 37.41 -31.21
N GLU A 429 -9.05 38.20 -31.03
CA GLU A 429 -8.74 38.96 -29.82
C GLU A 429 -9.95 39.76 -29.28
N PRO A 430 -10.08 39.92 -27.95
CA PRO A 430 -11.19 40.68 -27.39
C PRO A 430 -10.95 42.18 -27.57
N GLU A 431 -11.71 42.80 -28.47
CA GLU A 431 -11.97 44.24 -28.46
C GLU A 431 -12.68 44.64 -27.16
N LEU A 432 -12.12 45.66 -26.51
CA LEU A 432 -12.73 46.40 -25.41
C LEU A 432 -14.06 47.01 -25.84
N VAL A 433 -15.16 46.61 -25.20
CA VAL A 433 -16.42 47.37 -25.23
C VAL A 433 -16.90 47.62 -23.81
N LEU A 434 -17.01 48.90 -23.50
CA LEU A 434 -17.54 49.52 -22.29
C LEU A 434 -19.06 49.35 -22.19
N GLU A 435 -19.52 49.16 -20.95
CA GLU A 435 -20.80 49.57 -20.34
C GLU A 435 -22.13 49.34 -21.08
N SER A 436 -23.04 48.63 -20.40
CA SER A 436 -24.33 49.24 -20.03
C SER A 436 -24.97 48.54 -18.85
N GLU A 437 -25.40 49.35 -17.89
CA GLU A 437 -26.30 49.04 -16.78
C GLU A 437 -27.63 48.50 -17.31
N TYR A 438 -28.15 47.42 -16.71
CA TYR A 438 -29.59 47.23 -16.57
C TYR A 438 -29.91 46.47 -15.27
N ASP A 439 -30.70 47.16 -14.46
CA ASP A 439 -31.25 46.81 -13.17
C ASP A 439 -32.44 45.84 -13.32
N SER A 440 -32.53 44.80 -12.49
CA SER A 440 -33.83 44.25 -12.05
C SER A 440 -33.69 43.27 -10.87
N PRO A 441 -34.56 43.35 -9.83
CA PRO A 441 -34.40 42.66 -8.57
C PRO A 441 -35.25 41.38 -8.51
N PHE A 442 -34.63 40.23 -8.23
CA PHE A 442 -35.37 39.06 -7.75
C PHE A 442 -34.67 38.42 -6.56
N HIS A 443 -35.08 38.89 -5.39
CA HIS A 443 -35.04 38.11 -4.15
C HIS A 443 -35.92 36.87 -4.33
N VAL A 444 -35.33 35.69 -4.27
CA VAL A 444 -36.07 34.47 -3.92
C VAL A 444 -35.63 34.07 -2.51
N ALA A 445 -36.51 34.36 -1.57
CA ALA A 445 -36.48 33.78 -0.24
C ALA A 445 -36.79 32.28 -0.38
N VAL A 446 -35.90 31.44 0.16
CA VAL A 446 -36.19 30.04 0.43
C VAL A 446 -36.09 29.86 1.93
N GLU A 447 -37.24 29.74 2.57
CA GLU A 447 -37.35 29.41 3.98
C GLU A 447 -37.63 27.91 4.15
N GLN A 448 -36.88 27.34 5.09
CA GLN A 448 -37.10 26.07 5.81
C GLN A 448 -36.77 24.74 5.11
N THR A 449 -35.63 24.13 5.45
CA THR A 449 -35.55 23.13 6.54
C THR A 449 -34.10 22.70 6.84
N SER A 450 -33.76 22.61 8.13
CA SER A 450 -32.45 22.27 8.74
C SER A 450 -31.31 23.29 8.54
N THR A 451 -31.17 24.21 9.49
CA THR A 451 -30.06 25.18 9.54
C THR A 451 -28.78 24.50 9.99
N VAL A 452 -28.04 23.91 9.05
CA VAL A 452 -26.58 23.88 9.15
C VAL A 452 -26.15 25.33 8.94
N ASP A 453 -25.42 25.91 9.89
CA ASP A 453 -24.88 27.26 9.72
C ASP A 453 -23.87 27.23 8.56
N THR A 454 -24.31 27.64 7.37
CA THR A 454 -23.51 27.68 6.14
C THR A 454 -22.72 28.97 6.01
N THR A 455 -22.66 29.74 7.10
CA THR A 455 -21.94 31.01 7.14
C THR A 455 -20.86 30.99 8.20
N TYR A 456 -19.74 31.64 7.93
CA TYR A 456 -18.70 31.90 8.91
C TYR A 456 -18.40 33.39 8.92
N GLY A 457 -18.62 34.04 10.07
CA GLY A 457 -18.53 35.50 10.16
C GLY A 457 -19.49 36.23 9.22
N GLY A 458 -20.67 35.64 8.92
CA GLY A 458 -21.67 36.20 8.02
C GLY A 458 -21.39 36.02 6.52
N LYS A 459 -20.26 35.40 6.14
CA LYS A 459 -19.91 35.11 4.74
C LYS A 459 -20.27 33.67 4.38
N ARG A 460 -20.67 33.43 3.12
CA ARG A 460 -20.90 32.09 2.54
C ARG A 460 -19.65 31.60 1.82
N TYR A 461 -19.59 30.29 1.54
CA TYR A 461 -18.55 29.70 0.70
C TYR A 461 -18.58 30.28 -0.73
N VAL A 462 -17.42 30.63 -1.26
CA VAL A 462 -17.22 31.16 -2.61
C VAL A 462 -16.21 30.28 -3.35
N LEU A 463 -16.68 29.48 -4.30
CA LEU A 463 -15.85 28.50 -5.02
C LEU A 463 -14.65 29.14 -5.75
N SER A 464 -14.83 30.31 -6.35
CA SER A 464 -13.78 31.00 -7.11
C SER A 464 -12.65 31.56 -6.25
N GLU A 465 -12.88 31.72 -4.94
CA GLU A 465 -11.89 32.23 -3.98
C GLU A 465 -11.13 31.09 -3.28
N ASP A 466 -11.53 29.83 -3.48
CA ASP A 466 -10.88 28.69 -2.85
C ASP A 466 -9.65 28.26 -3.66
N GLN A 467 -8.47 28.34 -3.05
CA GLN A 467 -7.23 27.85 -3.64
C GLN A 467 -7.27 26.33 -3.89
N TYR A 468 -8.04 25.60 -3.09
CA TYR A 468 -8.15 24.14 -3.09
C TYR A 468 -9.63 23.72 -3.21
N PRO A 469 -10.31 24.04 -4.32
CA PRO A 469 -11.75 23.86 -4.45
C PRO A 469 -12.16 22.38 -4.33
N PRO A 470 -13.38 22.07 -3.85
CA PRO A 470 -13.91 20.72 -3.85
C PRO A 470 -14.00 20.18 -5.27
N ASN A 471 -13.76 18.88 -5.41
CA ASN A 471 -13.72 18.21 -6.71
C ASN A 471 -14.48 16.87 -6.65
N ASN A 472 -14.53 16.20 -7.80
CA ASN A 472 -15.23 14.94 -7.98
C ASN A 472 -14.37 13.70 -7.69
N ARG A 473 -13.21 13.86 -7.05
CA ARG A 473 -12.33 12.73 -6.73
C ARG A 473 -13.01 11.84 -5.70
N THR A 474 -13.05 10.55 -5.99
CA THR A 474 -13.56 9.50 -5.11
C THR A 474 -12.64 8.28 -5.21
N LEU A 475 -12.53 7.50 -4.13
CA LEU A 475 -11.66 6.32 -4.11
C LEU A 475 -12.01 5.27 -5.15
N GLU A 476 -13.26 5.22 -5.62
CA GLU A 476 -13.68 4.31 -6.69
C GLU A 476 -12.91 4.51 -8.01
N ASN A 477 -12.22 5.64 -8.13
CA ASN A 477 -11.44 6.02 -9.30
C ASN A 477 -9.93 6.10 -9.03
N PHE A 478 -9.45 5.85 -7.81
CA PHE A 478 -8.03 5.93 -7.48
C PHE A 478 -7.31 4.62 -7.81
N PHE A 479 -6.68 4.54 -8.99
CA PHE A 479 -5.94 3.36 -9.48
C PHE A 479 -6.71 2.06 -9.33
N ARG A 480 -8.00 2.11 -9.67
CA ARG A 480 -8.93 0.99 -9.55
C ARG A 480 -8.34 -0.26 -10.22
N GLY A 481 -8.17 -1.34 -9.44
CA GLY A 481 -7.49 -2.56 -9.88
C GLY A 481 -6.23 -2.86 -9.06
N ALA A 482 -5.45 -1.85 -8.68
CA ALA A 482 -4.21 -2.05 -7.96
C ALA A 482 -4.44 -2.56 -6.52
N TRP A 483 -3.50 -3.35 -6.01
CA TRP A 483 -3.47 -3.78 -4.60
C TRP A 483 -2.86 -2.72 -3.71
N THR A 484 -1.89 -1.98 -4.22
CA THR A 484 -1.23 -0.89 -3.51
C THR A 484 -0.94 0.29 -4.41
N TYR A 485 -0.46 1.36 -3.77
CA TYR A 485 0.15 2.51 -4.41
C TYR A 485 1.44 2.87 -3.65
N HIS A 486 2.55 3.04 -4.34
CA HIS A 486 3.83 3.43 -3.74
C HIS A 486 4.02 4.96 -3.80
N ILE A 487 4.36 5.59 -2.68
CA ILE A 487 4.49 7.06 -2.58
C ILE A 487 5.86 7.57 -3.04
N HIS A 488 6.87 6.72 -3.23
CA HIS A 488 8.22 7.08 -3.73
C HIS A 488 8.92 8.15 -2.91
N ASN A 489 8.99 7.92 -1.61
CA ASN A 489 9.73 8.73 -0.66
C ASN A 489 9.46 10.24 -0.69
N GLN A 490 8.23 10.65 -1.04
CA GLN A 490 7.79 12.06 -1.00
C GLN A 490 7.54 12.55 0.45
N TRP A 491 8.53 12.35 1.32
CA TRP A 491 8.42 12.44 2.79
C TRP A 491 8.14 13.84 3.33
N LEU A 492 8.53 14.87 2.58
CA LEU A 492 8.40 16.28 2.95
C LEU A 492 7.14 16.94 2.41
N LYS A 493 6.32 16.22 1.62
CA LYS A 493 5.09 16.76 1.05
C LYS A 493 3.92 16.44 1.95
N HIS A 494 3.09 17.43 2.22
CA HIS A 494 1.82 17.26 2.93
C HIS A 494 0.65 17.27 1.92
N PRO A 495 -0.36 16.40 2.09
CA PRO A 495 -1.55 16.42 1.25
C PRO A 495 -2.26 17.78 1.32
N GLN A 496 -2.32 18.48 0.18
CA GLN A 496 -3.12 19.69 0.07
C GLN A 496 -4.61 19.34 0.21
N PRO A 497 -5.45 20.27 0.69
CA PRO A 497 -6.90 20.05 0.73
C PRO A 497 -7.42 19.65 -0.66
N ASN A 498 -8.36 18.71 -0.70
CA ASN A 498 -8.92 18.13 -1.93
C ASN A 498 -7.92 17.44 -2.89
N SER A 499 -6.66 17.24 -2.51
CA SER A 499 -5.76 16.29 -3.19
C SER A 499 -6.27 14.84 -3.11
N TRP A 500 -5.72 13.94 -3.93
CA TRP A 500 -6.07 12.52 -3.86
C TRP A 500 -5.75 11.92 -2.48
N PHE A 501 -4.62 12.29 -1.89
CA PHE A 501 -4.29 11.85 -0.52
C PHE A 501 -5.23 12.45 0.53
N HIS A 502 -5.67 13.70 0.38
CA HIS A 502 -6.70 14.25 1.27
C HIS A 502 -8.06 13.55 1.11
N VAL A 503 -8.41 13.14 -0.12
CA VAL A 503 -9.62 12.34 -0.38
C VAL A 503 -9.53 10.97 0.32
N ILE A 504 -8.37 10.32 0.28
CA ILE A 504 -8.09 9.08 1.03
C ILE A 504 -8.19 9.33 2.54
N GLN A 505 -7.55 10.37 3.06
CA GLN A 505 -7.58 10.72 4.48
C GLN A 505 -9.01 10.91 5.00
N ARG A 506 -9.88 11.59 4.24
CA ARG A 506 -11.29 11.76 4.61
C ARG A 506 -12.11 10.47 4.51
N ALA A 507 -11.78 9.58 3.59
CA ALA A 507 -12.44 8.27 3.50
C ALA A 507 -12.08 7.41 4.72
N HIS A 508 -10.80 7.37 5.08
CA HIS A 508 -10.33 6.74 6.31
C HIS A 508 -11.01 7.33 7.55
N ASP A 509 -10.96 8.65 7.74
CA ASP A 509 -11.55 9.30 8.91
C ASP A 509 -13.07 9.06 9.00
N GLY A 510 -13.79 9.15 7.88
CA GLY A 510 -15.22 8.83 7.84
C GLY A 510 -15.52 7.35 8.13
N PHE A 511 -14.65 6.43 7.72
CA PHE A 511 -14.77 5.01 8.08
C PHE A 511 -14.57 4.79 9.58
N PHE A 512 -13.50 5.33 10.15
CA PHE A 512 -13.21 5.21 11.60
C PHE A 512 -14.24 5.93 12.48
N ALA A 513 -14.94 6.94 11.95
CA ALA A 513 -16.08 7.58 12.61
C ALA A 513 -17.40 6.79 12.47
N GLY A 514 -17.44 5.71 11.68
CA GLY A 514 -18.65 4.92 11.39
C GLY A 514 -19.58 5.54 10.34
N GLU A 515 -19.24 6.73 9.84
CA GLU A 515 -20.04 7.52 8.88
C GLU A 515 -19.99 6.90 7.48
N ARG A 516 -18.81 6.41 7.08
CA ARG A 516 -18.54 5.78 5.77
C ARG A 516 -18.27 4.29 5.91
N SER A 517 -18.24 3.57 4.81
CA SER A 517 -17.77 2.17 4.78
C SER A 517 -16.37 2.11 4.18
N ASN A 518 -15.70 0.97 4.33
CA ASN A 518 -14.47 0.70 3.59
C ASN A 518 -14.76 0.27 2.13
N PRO A 519 -13.73 -0.06 1.31
CA PRO A 519 -13.88 -0.49 -0.08
C PRO A 519 -14.78 -1.71 -0.26
N TYR A 520 -14.96 -2.49 0.81
CA TYR A 520 -15.74 -3.72 0.85
C TYR A 520 -17.17 -3.55 1.40
N GLY A 521 -17.57 -2.32 1.73
CA GLY A 521 -18.87 -2.03 2.33
C GLY A 521 -18.98 -2.33 3.82
N GLU A 522 -17.87 -2.63 4.48
CA GLU A 522 -17.82 -2.94 5.91
C GLU A 522 -17.76 -1.63 6.73
N LYS A 523 -18.21 -1.71 7.99
CA LYS A 523 -18.20 -0.61 8.94
C LYS A 523 -17.13 -0.82 10.01
N TRP A 524 -16.53 0.27 10.47
CA TRP A 524 -15.58 0.21 11.57
C TRP A 524 -16.29 -0.16 12.87
N THR A 525 -15.76 -1.16 13.57
CA THR A 525 -16.27 -1.62 14.86
C THR A 525 -15.21 -1.64 15.96
N GLY A 526 -13.98 -1.19 15.65
CA GLY A 526 -12.86 -1.14 16.58
C GLY A 526 -12.83 0.13 17.44
N PRO A 527 -11.75 0.31 18.23
CA PRO A 527 -11.56 1.51 19.06
C PRO A 527 -11.68 2.80 18.26
N LYS A 528 -12.05 3.90 18.93
CA LYS A 528 -12.04 5.23 18.32
C LYS A 528 -10.62 5.62 17.92
N ILE A 529 -10.43 6.00 16.66
CA ILE A 529 -9.16 6.50 16.12
C ILE A 529 -9.31 7.99 15.83
N ALA A 530 -8.31 8.78 16.22
CA ALA A 530 -8.30 10.22 15.93
C ALA A 530 -8.23 10.49 14.42
N THR A 531 -8.82 11.60 13.97
CA THR A 531 -8.75 12.05 12.58
C THR A 531 -7.33 12.45 12.19
N TYR A 532 -7.03 12.49 10.88
CA TYR A 532 -5.78 13.09 10.43
C TYR A 532 -5.66 14.52 10.92
N GLN A 533 -4.43 14.93 11.25
CA GLN A 533 -4.15 16.32 11.55
C GLN A 533 -4.29 17.16 10.28
N ARG A 534 -4.84 18.37 10.43
CA ARG A 534 -4.79 19.38 9.38
C ARG A 534 -3.38 19.96 9.29
N TRP A 535 -3.06 20.45 8.11
CA TRP A 535 -1.80 21.09 7.79
C TRP A 535 -2.00 22.61 7.82
N PRO A 536 -1.57 23.31 8.89
CA PRO A 536 -1.85 24.73 9.06
C PRO A 536 -1.34 25.62 7.93
N GLU A 537 -0.38 25.15 7.13
CA GLU A 537 0.09 25.83 5.94
C GLU A 537 -0.92 25.90 4.78
N PHE A 538 -2.04 25.15 4.86
CA PHE A 538 -3.11 25.15 3.87
C PHE A 538 -4.45 25.70 4.40
N ASP A 539 -4.44 26.22 5.63
CA ASP A 539 -5.57 26.88 6.30
C ASP A 539 -5.60 28.39 6.03
#